data_AF-A0AAW3TER6-F1
#
_entry.id   AF-A0AAW3TER6-F1
#
_cell.length_a   1.000
_cell.length_b   1.000
_cell.length_c   1.000
_cell.angle_alpha   90.00
_cell.angle_beta   90.00
_cell.angle_gamma   90.00
#
_symmetry.space_group_name_H-M   'P 1'
#
loop_
_entity.id
_entity.type
_entity.pdbx_description
1 polymer ?
#
loop_
_entity_poly.entity_id
_entity_poly.type
_entity_poly.pdbx_seq_one_letter_code
_entity_poly.pdbx_strand_id
1 'polypeptide(L)'
;MENFKIALLIAGSLFILFGYLRFITDENGNVNLNNYRFTGGLLLVVSGMVDGTRDIAKRLRSKNALSAIAIYLGILLFYIGFSI
;
A
#
# COMPACT_ATOMS: atom_id res chain seq x y z
N MET A 1 -5.75 0.50 26.52
CA MET A 1 -4.78 1.31 25.75
C MET A 1 -3.90 0.41 24.90
N GLU A 2 -3.18 -0.53 25.50
CA GLU A 2 -2.23 -1.40 24.78
C GLU A 2 -2.87 -2.28 23.70
N ASN A 3 -3.98 -2.98 24.01
CA ASN A 3 -4.70 -3.79 23.01
C ASN A 3 -5.22 -2.98 21.82
N PHE A 4 -5.62 -1.72 22.06
CA PHE A 4 -6.08 -0.81 21.00
C PHE A 4 -4.92 -0.38 20.10
N LYS A 5 -3.76 -0.05 20.69
CA LYS A 5 -2.52 0.23 19.97
C LYS A 5 -2.09 -0.95 19.11
N ILE A 6 -2.10 -2.17 19.66
CA ILE A 6 -1.78 -3.40 18.92
C ILE A 6 -2.73 -3.58 17.74
N ALA A 7 -4.04 -3.42 17.95
CA ALA A 7 -5.04 -3.53 16.88
C ALA A 7 -4.80 -2.51 15.75
N LEU A 8 -4.46 -1.26 16.08
CA LEU A 8 -4.12 -0.23 15.09
C LEU A 8 -2.87 -0.60 14.27
N LEU A 9 -1.82 -1.09 14.93
CA LEU A 9 -0.58 -1.48 14.24
C LEU A 9 -0.80 -2.69 13.33
N ILE A 10 -1.61 -3.67 13.77
CA ILE A 10 -1.99 -4.82 12.94
C ILE A 10 -2.80 -4.35 11.72
N ALA A 11 -3.82 -3.52 11.93
CA ALA A 11 -4.62 -2.97 10.85
C ALA A 11 -3.75 -2.18 9.86
N GLY A 12 -2.87 -1.31 10.35
CA GLY A 12 -1.92 -0.55 9.53
C GLY A 12 -1.03 -1.46 8.69
N SER A 13 -0.50 -2.53 9.29
CA SER A 13 0.33 -3.53 8.60
C SER A 13 -0.44 -4.24 7.49
N LEU A 14 -1.69 -4.63 7.75
CA LEU A 14 -2.55 -5.28 6.74
C LEU A 14 -2.86 -4.34 5.57
N PHE A 15 -3.11 -3.06 5.84
CA PHE A 15 -3.36 -2.05 4.79
C PHE A 15 -2.13 -1.82 3.90
N ILE A 16 -0.94 -1.70 4.51
CA ILE A 16 0.32 -1.56 3.75
C ILE A 16 0.58 -2.81 2.92
N LEU A 17 0.44 -4.00 3.52
CA LEU A 17 0.65 -5.27 2.83
C LEU A 17 -0.31 -5.45 1.66
N PHE A 18 -1.59 -5.12 1.85
CA PHE A 18 -2.60 -5.15 0.80
C PHE A 18 -2.23 -4.22 -0.37
N GLY A 19 -1.85 -2.98 -0.10
CA GLY A 19 -1.43 -2.03 -1.13
C GLY A 19 -0.17 -2.49 -1.86
N TYR A 20 0.84 -2.96 -1.11
CA TYR A 20 2.08 -3.49 -1.65
C TYR A 20 1.84 -4.67 -2.61
N LEU A 21 1.11 -5.70 -2.17
CA LEU A 21 0.82 -6.88 -2.98
C LEU A 21 0.05 -6.52 -4.25
N ARG A 22 -0.87 -5.56 -4.15
CA ARG A 22 -1.65 -5.09 -5.30
C ARG A 22 -0.80 -4.34 -6.33
N PHE A 23 0.25 -3.64 -5.92
CA PHE A 23 1.18 -2.99 -6.86
C PHE A 23 2.08 -3.97 -7.60
N ILE A 24 2.52 -5.06 -6.96
CA ILE A 24 3.43 -6.04 -7.57
C ILE A 24 2.72 -7.13 -8.37
N THR A 25 1.40 -7.24 -8.24
CA THR A 25 0.57 -8.19 -9.00
C THR A 25 0.08 -7.56 -10.29
N ASP A 26 -0.06 -8.36 -11.34
CA ASP A 26 -0.69 -7.96 -12.61
C ASP A 26 -2.23 -7.97 -12.52
N GLU A 27 -2.91 -7.86 -13.67
CA GLU A 27 -4.39 -7.90 -13.74
C GLU A 27 -4.96 -9.31 -13.47
N ASN A 28 -4.16 -10.34 -13.70
CA ASN A 28 -4.51 -11.74 -13.45
C ASN A 28 -4.15 -12.20 -12.02
N GLY A 29 -3.58 -11.31 -11.20
CA GLY A 29 -3.13 -11.62 -9.85
C GLY A 29 -1.76 -12.31 -9.78
N ASN A 30 -1.02 -12.38 -10.89
CA ASN A 30 0.31 -12.99 -10.92
C ASN A 30 1.38 -11.98 -10.51
N VAL A 31 2.37 -12.46 -9.79
CA VAL A 31 3.57 -11.68 -9.47
C VAL A 31 4.65 -12.02 -10.49
N ASN A 32 5.16 -11.00 -11.18
CA ASN A 32 6.31 -11.20 -12.06
C ASN A 32 7.58 -11.40 -11.22
N LEU A 33 8.05 -12.65 -11.15
CA LEU A 33 9.23 -13.03 -10.37
C LEU A 33 10.52 -12.33 -10.82
N ASN A 34 10.61 -11.91 -12.08
CA ASN A 34 11.76 -11.11 -12.56
C ASN A 34 11.78 -9.72 -11.94
N ASN A 35 10.60 -9.14 -11.70
CA ASN A 35 10.44 -7.85 -11.03
C ASN A 35 10.42 -7.99 -9.50
N TYR A 36 10.24 -9.20 -8.97
CA TYR A 36 10.20 -9.47 -7.53
C TYR A 36 11.56 -9.36 -6.84
N ARG A 37 12.65 -9.20 -7.59
CA ARG A 37 13.96 -8.86 -7.01
C ARG A 37 13.79 -7.55 -6.21
N PHE A 38 14.32 -7.51 -4.99
CA PHE A 38 14.02 -6.49 -3.97
C PHE A 38 13.93 -5.04 -4.51
N THR A 39 14.88 -4.63 -5.34
CA THR A 39 14.91 -3.32 -5.99
C THR A 39 13.82 -3.11 -7.05
N GLY A 40 13.46 -4.14 -7.82
CA GLY A 40 12.37 -4.09 -8.80
C GLY A 40 11.00 -3.98 -8.14
N GLY A 41 10.77 -4.72 -7.06
CA GLY A 41 9.50 -4.69 -6.31
C GLY A 41 9.27 -3.33 -5.66
N LEU A 42 10.31 -2.78 -5.02
CA LEU A 42 10.28 -1.42 -4.47
C LEU A 42 10.04 -0.36 -5.54
N LEU A 43 10.71 -0.47 -6.71
CA LEU A 43 10.51 0.46 -7.81
C LEU A 43 9.05 0.45 -8.30
N LEU A 44 8.45 -0.74 -8.46
CA LEU A 44 7.05 -0.89 -8.86
C LEU A 44 6.08 -0.26 -7.86
N VAL A 45 6.36 -0.41 -6.56
CA VAL A 45 5.54 0.21 -5.51
C VAL A 45 5.68 1.73 -5.56
N VAL A 46 6.90 2.27 -5.70
CA VAL A 46 7.12 3.72 -5.78
C VAL A 46 6.47 4.31 -7.04
N SER A 47 6.65 3.69 -8.21
CA SER A 47 6.02 4.15 -9.45
C SER A 47 4.50 4.05 -9.37
N GLY A 48 3.99 2.94 -8.83
CA GLY A 48 2.56 2.73 -8.61
C GLY A 48 1.96 3.73 -7.63
N MET A 49 2.70 4.13 -6.59
CA MET A 49 2.30 5.20 -5.68
C MET A 49 2.20 6.56 -6.38
N VAL A 50 3.16 6.91 -7.24
CA VAL A 50 3.12 8.16 -8.02
C VAL A 50 1.91 8.18 -8.95
N ASP A 51 1.67 7.10 -9.69
CA ASP A 51 0.52 6.99 -10.58
C ASP A 51 -0.80 6.96 -9.81
N GLY A 52 -0.86 6.21 -8.71
CA GLY A 52 -2.03 6.18 -7.83
C GLY A 52 -2.36 7.55 -7.24
N THR A 53 -1.35 8.33 -6.85
CA THR A 53 -1.54 9.71 -6.38
C THR A 53 -2.11 10.62 -7.47
N ARG A 54 -1.59 10.49 -8.70
CA ARG A 54 -2.11 11.23 -9.86
C ARG A 54 -3.55 10.85 -10.16
N ASP A 55 -3.89 9.58 -10.08
CA ASP A 55 -5.25 9.08 -10.30
C ASP A 55 -6.21 9.59 -9.22
N ILE A 56 -5.80 9.58 -7.94
CA ILE A 56 -6.58 10.17 -6.84
C ILE A 56 -6.83 11.66 -7.09
N ALA A 57 -5.79 12.42 -7.47
CA ALA A 57 -5.91 13.85 -7.77
C ALA A 57 -6.89 14.12 -8.93
N LYS A 58 -6.91 13.23 -9.93
CA LYS A 58 -7.86 13.25 -11.05
C LYS A 58 -9.22 12.63 -10.73
N ARG A 59 -9.44 12.16 -9.49
CA ARG A 59 -10.64 11.44 -9.04
C ARG A 59 -10.94 10.16 -9.85
N LEU A 60 -9.91 9.54 -10.39
CA LEU A 60 -10.00 8.27 -11.11
C LEU A 60 -9.98 7.11 -10.12
N ARG A 61 -10.87 6.13 -10.34
CA ARG A 61 -10.90 4.88 -9.57
C ARG A 61 -10.09 3.81 -10.29
N SER A 62 -8.76 3.89 -10.21
CA SER A 62 -7.85 2.89 -10.76
C SER A 62 -7.37 1.89 -9.71
N LYS A 63 -6.78 0.79 -10.17
CA LYS A 63 -6.07 -0.18 -9.30
C LYS A 63 -4.98 0.52 -8.49
N ASN A 64 -4.25 1.46 -9.10
CA ASN A 64 -3.16 2.19 -8.45
C ASN A 64 -3.69 3.18 -7.42
N ALA A 65 -4.80 3.89 -7.72
CA ALA A 65 -5.45 4.80 -6.76
C ALA A 65 -5.88 4.06 -5.49
N LEU A 66 -6.53 2.91 -5.63
CA LEU A 66 -7.00 2.13 -4.49
C LEU A 66 -5.83 1.55 -3.66
N SER A 67 -4.76 1.12 -4.34
CA SER A 67 -3.55 0.63 -3.68
C SER A 67 -2.83 1.76 -2.92
N ALA A 68 -2.73 2.94 -3.51
CA ALA A 68 -2.11 4.10 -2.88
C ALA A 68 -2.90 4.57 -1.65
N ILE A 69 -4.24 4.63 -1.74
CA ILE A 69 -5.11 4.93 -0.59
C ILE A 69 -4.87 3.92 0.55
N ALA A 70 -4.78 2.63 0.24
CA ALA A 70 -4.53 1.61 1.25
C ALA A 70 -3.18 1.83 1.96
N ILE A 71 -2.10 2.12 1.22
CA ILE A 71 -0.80 2.43 1.81
C ILE A 71 -0.87 3.70 2.67
N TYR A 72 -1.50 4.78 2.21
CA TYR A 72 -1.63 6.01 2.99
C TYR A 72 -2.42 5.80 4.29
N LEU A 73 -3.53 5.06 4.23
CA LEU A 73 -4.30 4.70 5.41
C LEU A 73 -3.48 3.84 6.37
N GLY A 74 -2.71 2.88 5.85
CA GLY A 74 -1.83 2.06 6.66
C GLY A 74 -0.75 2.87 7.39
N ILE A 75 -0.10 3.81 6.70
CA ILE A 75 0.88 4.74 7.29
C ILE A 75 0.21 5.62 8.36
N LEU A 76 -0.99 6.13 8.08
CA LEU A 76 -1.74 6.93 9.04
C LEU A 76 -2.07 6.14 10.32
N LEU A 77 -2.50 4.88 10.19
CA LEU A 77 -2.78 4.00 11.32
C LEU A 77 -1.51 3.71 12.13
N PHE A 78 -0.37 3.54 11.46
CA PHE A 78 0.94 3.41 12.13
C PHE A 78 1.31 4.67 12.90
N TYR A 79 1.15 5.85 12.29
CA TYR A 79 1.41 7.13 12.96
C TYR A 79 0.56 7.30 14.22
N ILE A 80 -0.75 7.02 14.12
CA ILE A 80 -1.68 7.08 15.26
C ILE A 80 -1.27 6.04 16.32
N GLY A 81 -1.03 4.79 15.92
CA GLY A 81 -0.65 3.72 16.85
C GLY A 81 0.64 3.99 17.63
N PHE A 82 1.63 4.63 17.02
CA PHE A 82 2.86 5.03 17.72
C PHE A 82 2.74 6.31 18.54
N SER A 83 1.76 7.17 18.23
CA SER A 83 1.53 8.44 18.92
C SER A 83 0.62 8.32 20.16
N ILE A 84 -0.08 7.19 20.32
CA ILE A 84 -0.91 6.84 21.49
C ILE A 84 -0.11 5.93 22.44
#